data_AF-A0A2V9NQK3-F1
#
_entry.id   AF-A0A2V9NQK3-F1
#
_cell.length_a   1.000
_cell.length_b   1.000
_cell.length_c   1.000
_cell.angle_alpha   90.00
_cell.angle_beta   90.00
_cell.angle_gamma   90.00
#
_symmetry.space_group_name_H-M   'P 1'
#
loop_
_entity.id
_entity.type
_entity.pdbx_description
1 polymer ?
#
loop_
_entity_poly.entity_id
_entity_poly.type
_entity_poly.pdbx_seq_one_letter_code
_entity_poly.pdbx_strand_id
1 'polypeptide(L)'
;MKVIARARQWYEWVIAGKVWGGRSIAQKTGFDERHVSQILECAFLAPDIVEAILDGRQPENLTWKKLTRHMPIIWVEQRKRLGFAPRPTHP
;
A
#
# COMPACT_ATOMS: atom_id res chain seq x y z
N MET A 1 0.33 -0.03 11.43
CA MET A 1 0.49 1.45 11.55
C MET A 1 1.75 2.00 10.86
N LYS A 2 2.99 1.59 11.18
CA LYS A 2 4.22 2.21 10.62
C LYS A 2 4.40 2.06 9.09
N VAL A 3 3.94 0.95 8.50
CA VAL A 3 4.16 0.67 7.07
C VAL A 3 3.32 1.55 6.14
N ILE A 4 2.03 1.74 6.45
CA ILE A 4 1.14 2.59 5.65
C ILE A 4 1.62 4.04 5.67
N ALA A 5 2.04 4.54 6.84
CA ALA A 5 2.60 5.87 6.96
C ALA A 5 3.89 6.05 6.12
N ARG A 6 4.79 5.06 6.14
CA ARG A 6 5.98 5.06 5.26
C ARG A 6 5.61 5.05 3.79
N ALA A 7 4.67 4.19 3.40
CA ALA A 7 4.22 4.10 2.02
C ALA A 7 3.73 5.44 1.48
N ARG A 8 2.87 6.13 2.26
CA ARG A 8 2.39 7.48 1.93
C ARG A 8 3.53 8.48 1.88
N GLN A 9 4.39 8.52 2.89
CA GLN A 9 5.52 9.44 2.93
C GLN A 9 6.47 9.27 1.73
N TRP A 10 6.78 8.03 1.35
CA TRP A 10 7.66 7.77 0.22
C TRP A 10 7.00 8.14 -1.11
N TYR A 11 5.69 7.93 -1.24
CA TYR A 11 4.92 8.38 -2.39
C TYR A 11 4.92 9.91 -2.52
N GLU A 12 4.76 10.64 -1.40
CA GLU A 12 4.87 12.11 -1.38
C GLU A 12 6.26 12.60 -1.80
N TRP A 13 7.33 11.89 -1.44
CA TRP A 13 8.67 12.24 -1.93
C TRP A 13 8.79 12.10 -3.44
N VAL A 14 8.16 11.08 -4.03
CA VAL A 14 8.16 10.87 -5.48
C VAL A 14 7.37 11.99 -6.17
N ILE A 15 6.17 12.31 -5.69
CA ILE A 15 5.34 13.39 -6.26
C ILE A 15 6.05 14.75 -6.15
N ALA A 16 6.69 15.02 -5.01
CA ALA A 16 7.42 16.26 -4.78
C ALA A 16 8.77 16.33 -5.52
N GLY A 17 9.13 15.33 -6.33
CA GLY A 17 10.41 15.28 -7.05
C GLY A 17 11.65 15.17 -6.14
N LYS A 18 11.46 14.85 -4.85
CA LYS A 18 12.57 14.68 -3.88
C LYS A 18 13.35 13.39 -4.11
N VAL A 19 12.72 12.41 -4.76
CA VAL A 19 13.28 11.11 -5.15
C VAL A 19 12.70 10.71 -6.52
N TRP A 20 13.44 9.95 -7.31
CA TRP A 20 13.12 9.59 -8.69
C TRP A 20 12.39 8.23 -8.83
N GLY A 21 12.01 7.60 -7.71
CA GLY A 21 11.34 6.30 -7.68
C GLY A 21 11.97 5.31 -6.70
N GLY A 22 11.57 4.04 -6.81
CA GLY A 22 11.90 2.97 -5.84
C GLY A 22 13.40 2.83 -5.54
N ARG A 23 14.26 2.85 -6.57
CA ARG A 23 15.72 2.76 -6.39
C ARG A 23 16.28 3.92 -5.55
N SER A 24 15.86 5.15 -5.82
CA SER A 24 16.33 6.31 -5.03
C SER A 24 15.78 6.31 -3.60
N ILE A 25 14.59 5.73 -3.38
CA ILE A 25 14.06 5.50 -2.03
C ILE A 25 14.89 4.45 -1.29
N ALA A 26 15.25 3.35 -1.96
CA ALA A 26 16.12 2.30 -1.41
C ALA A 26 17.46 2.90 -0.95
N GLN A 27 18.12 3.68 -1.82
CA GLN A 27 19.37 4.39 -1.48
C GLN A 27 19.20 5.35 -0.30
N LYS A 28 18.10 6.12 -0.25
CA LYS A 28 17.84 7.10 0.81
C LYS A 28 17.53 6.45 2.17
N THR A 29 16.93 5.26 2.17
CA THR A 29 16.38 4.63 3.39
C THR A 29 17.20 3.43 3.87
N GLY A 30 18.10 2.90 3.05
CA GLY A 30 18.87 1.69 3.34
C GLY A 30 18.09 0.38 3.16
N PHE A 31 16.82 0.43 2.74
CA PHE A 31 16.05 -0.76 2.39
C PHE A 31 16.44 -1.27 1.00
N ASP A 32 16.27 -2.56 0.75
CA ASP A 32 16.40 -3.11 -0.59
C ASP A 32 15.22 -2.70 -1.50
N GLU A 33 15.43 -2.72 -2.81
CA GLU A 33 14.42 -2.28 -3.79
C GLU A 33 13.12 -3.11 -3.72
N ARG A 34 13.20 -4.40 -3.37
CA ARG A 34 12.03 -5.26 -3.23
C ARG A 34 11.20 -4.83 -2.04
N HIS A 35 11.80 -4.60 -0.89
CA HIS A 35 11.14 -4.12 0.32
C HIS A 35 10.52 -2.74 0.09
N VAL A 36 11.23 -1.87 -0.63
CA VAL A 36 10.69 -0.56 -1.02
C VAL A 36 9.44 -0.71 -1.88
N SER A 37 9.49 -1.54 -2.91
CA SER A 37 8.35 -1.81 -3.80
C SER A 37 7.15 -2.34 -3.03
N GLN A 38 7.38 -3.32 -2.14
CA GLN A 38 6.34 -3.90 -1.29
C GLN A 38 5.63 -2.88 -0.39
N ILE A 39 6.39 -1.96 0.21
CA ILE A 39 5.82 -0.89 1.02
C ILE A 39 5.10 0.13 0.13
N LEU A 40 5.66 0.52 -1.02
CA LEU A 40 5.00 1.45 -1.94
C LEU A 40 3.67 0.92 -2.47
N GLU A 41 3.50 -0.39 -2.69
CA GLU A 41 2.20 -0.98 -3.04
C GLU A 41 1.12 -0.62 -2.00
N CYS A 42 1.49 -0.48 -0.71
CA CYS A 42 0.56 -0.08 0.35
C CYS A 42 0.06 1.36 0.22
N ALA A 43 0.77 2.24 -0.51
CA ALA A 43 0.32 3.60 -0.78
C ALA A 43 -0.86 3.65 -1.75
N PHE A 44 -1.06 2.59 -2.53
CA PHE A 44 -2.11 2.52 -3.55
C PHE A 44 -3.32 1.69 -3.12
N LEU A 45 -3.35 1.25 -1.85
CA LEU A 45 -4.49 0.56 -1.29
C LEU A 45 -5.72 1.47 -1.25
N ALA A 46 -6.89 0.87 -1.49
CA ALA A 46 -8.17 1.53 -1.36
C ALA A 46 -8.31 2.14 0.06
N PRO A 47 -8.85 3.37 0.18
CA PRO A 47 -8.92 4.08 1.46
C PRO A 47 -9.59 3.27 2.58
N ASP A 48 -10.65 2.54 2.25
CA ASP A 48 -11.40 1.70 3.19
C ASP A 48 -10.62 0.49 3.70
N ILE A 49 -9.73 -0.05 2.88
CA ILE A 49 -8.81 -1.13 3.27
C ILE A 49 -7.78 -0.58 4.25
N VAL A 50 -7.25 0.61 3.97
CA VAL A 50 -6.34 1.31 4.88
C VAL A 50 -7.02 1.58 6.21
N GLU A 51 -8.21 2.18 6.22
CA GLU A 51 -9.03 2.42 7.43
C GLU A 51 -9.21 1.14 8.25
N ALA A 52 -9.67 0.06 7.61
CA ALA A 52 -9.90 -1.20 8.31
C ALA A 52 -8.62 -1.81 8.89
N ILE A 53 -7.47 -1.68 8.23
CA ILE A 53 -6.18 -2.12 8.77
C ILE A 53 -5.76 -1.27 9.98
N LEU A 54 -5.99 0.04 9.93
CA LEU A 54 -5.66 0.95 11.03
C LEU A 54 -6.56 0.71 12.25
N ASP A 55 -7.83 0.40 12.00
CA ASP A 55 -8.84 0.11 13.03
C ASP A 55 -8.80 -1.34 13.56
N GLY A 56 -7.93 -2.19 13.02
CA GLY A 56 -7.87 -3.61 13.38
C GLY A 56 -9.07 -4.44 12.88
N ARG A 57 -9.87 -3.90 11.96
CA ARG A 57 -11.04 -4.53 11.31
C ARG A 57 -10.69 -5.26 10.00
N GLN A 58 -9.41 -5.57 9.80
CA GLN A 58 -8.94 -6.29 8.63
C GLN A 58 -9.38 -7.77 8.68
N PRO A 59 -9.63 -8.42 7.53
CA PRO A 59 -9.92 -9.85 7.48
C PRO A 59 -8.82 -10.68 8.14
N GLU A 60 -9.19 -11.73 8.88
CA GLU A 60 -8.24 -12.59 9.61
C GLU A 60 -7.21 -13.25 8.68
N ASN A 61 -7.59 -13.48 7.42
CA ASN A 61 -6.72 -14.08 6.42
C ASN A 61 -5.83 -13.05 5.69
N LEU A 62 -5.82 -11.78 6.11
CA LEU A 62 -4.96 -10.74 5.55
C LEU A 62 -3.52 -10.99 5.99
N THR A 63 -2.61 -11.08 5.02
CA THR A 63 -1.18 -11.28 5.29
C THR A 63 -0.36 -10.26 4.52
N TRP A 64 0.85 -9.98 5.00
CA TRP A 64 1.81 -9.13 4.28
C TRP A 64 2.00 -9.60 2.83
N LYS A 65 2.16 -10.91 2.62
CA LYS A 65 2.29 -11.51 1.29
C LYS A 65 1.10 -11.21 0.37
N LYS A 66 -0.12 -11.11 0.91
CA LYS A 66 -1.29 -10.72 0.13
C LYS A 66 -1.20 -9.24 -0.26
N LEU A 67 -0.79 -8.36 0.66
CA LEU A 67 -0.67 -6.91 0.44
C LEU A 67 0.40 -6.53 -0.57
N THR A 68 1.48 -7.31 -0.70
CA THR A 68 2.70 -6.87 -1.40
C THR A 68 3.14 -7.79 -2.54
N ARG A 69 2.18 -8.47 -3.18
CA ARG A 69 2.44 -9.38 -4.29
C ARG A 69 1.75 -8.85 -5.54
N HIS A 70 2.21 -7.72 -6.07
CA HIS A 70 1.61 -7.07 -7.24
C HIS A 70 0.13 -6.80 -7.01
N MET A 71 -0.17 -5.91 -6.07
CA MET A 71 -1.54 -5.50 -5.80
C MET A 71 -2.18 -4.86 -7.05
N PRO A 72 -3.40 -5.25 -7.44
CA PRO A 72 -4.10 -4.61 -8.56
C PRO A 72 -4.27 -3.12 -8.30
N ILE A 73 -4.15 -2.29 -9.34
CA ILE A 73 -4.43 -0.85 -9.23
C ILE A 73 -5.94 -0.61 -9.02
N ILE A 74 -6.79 -1.47 -9.58
CA ILE A 74 -8.24 -1.37 -9.47
C ILE A 74 -8.69 -1.75 -8.05
N TRP A 75 -9.30 -0.82 -7.32
CA TRP A 75 -9.72 -1.01 -5.93
C TRP A 75 -10.75 -2.13 -5.73
N VAL A 76 -11.64 -2.35 -6.70
CA VAL A 76 -12.60 -3.49 -6.65
C VAL A 76 -11.85 -4.82 -6.60
N GLU A 77 -10.80 -4.96 -7.42
CA GLU A 77 -9.95 -6.16 -7.42
C GLU A 77 -9.11 -6.28 -6.15
N GLN A 78 -8.66 -5.16 -5.58
CA GLN A 78 -7.98 -5.18 -4.28
C GLN A 78 -8.89 -5.73 -3.18
N ARG A 79 -10.14 -5.23 -3.09
CA ARG A 79 -11.10 -5.69 -2.08
C ARG A 79 -11.38 -7.18 -2.22
N LYS A 80 -11.68 -7.64 -3.44
CA LYS A 80 -11.90 -9.05 -3.75
C LYS A 80 -10.71 -9.91 -3.34
N ARG A 81 -9.50 -9.49 -3.70
CA ARG A 81 -8.26 -10.23 -3.39
C ARG A 81 -7.95 -10.27 -1.89
N LEU A 82 -8.25 -9.20 -1.17
CA LEU A 82 -7.94 -9.04 0.24
C LEU A 82 -9.09 -9.50 1.16
N GLY A 83 -10.23 -9.91 0.60
CA GLY A 83 -11.38 -10.42 1.35
C GLY A 83 -12.25 -9.32 1.96
N PHE A 84 -12.18 -8.09 1.44
CA PHE A 84 -13.05 -6.99 1.84
C PHE A 84 -14.34 -7.01 1.03
N ALA A 85 -15.46 -6.68 1.68
CA ALA A 85 -16.71 -6.45 0.99
C ALA A 85 -16.55 -5.28 0.00
N PRO A 86 -17.13 -5.36 -1.21
CA PRO A 86 -17.14 -4.22 -2.13
C PRO A 86 -17.89 -3.07 -1.48
N ARG A 87 -17.21 -1.95 -1.21
CA ARG A 87 -17.89 -0.70 -0.88
C ARG A 87 -18.55 -0.21 -2.17
N PRO A 88 -19.86 0.13 -2.19
CA PRO A 88 -20.44 0.78 -3.35
C PRO A 88 -19.63 2.06 -3.59
N THR A 89 -19.06 2.18 -4.79
CA THR A 89 -18.48 3.45 -5.25
C THR A 89 -19.59 4.48 -5.15
N HIS A 90 -19.46 5.43 -4.22
CA HIS A 90 -20.34 6.59 -4.24
C HIS A 90 -20.23 7.25 -5.62
N PRO A 91 -21.36 7.54 -6.28
CA PRO A 91 -21.39 8.21 -7.58
C PRO A 91 -20.73 9.59 -7.53
#